data_AF-A0A437S9D2-F1
#
_entry.id   AF-A0A437S9D2-F1
#
_cell.length_a   1.000
_cell.length_b   1.000
_cell.length_c   1.000
_cell.angle_alpha   90.00
_cell.angle_beta   90.00
_cell.angle_gamma   90.00
#
_symmetry.space_group_name_H-M   'P 1'
#
loop_
_entity.id
_entity.type
_entity.pdbx_description
1 polymer ?
#
loop_
_entity_poly.entity_id
_entity_poly.type
_entity_poly.pdbx_seq_one_letter_code
_entity_poly.pdbx_strand_id
1 'polypeptide(L)'
;MYFKLKKLSMDLGDTPIENIFINDYMPGADGNFVKVYLMGYKLARESGGLRKFDNNLIADLLGLIESDVLRAWDYWEKAGIVTKEYDGEDEDDFNIIFLNLKELYIQNIYSAPKIEERVDQNSILDDPKIADLLSKAEYYLRGQISVAKKQEIASWRDFYNMPVELIEEAFWYATEVKKIYKLPYIEGVIRNWSENNIRTMEDIQNSYLEYDEKYYRFLKVKERIGISNKAYNARDFELVNSWFDEHNMDYDLVMAASDKCINTNNPNLGYVNRILMNWKEKGITTVDDIEVLDKRKQKVVKTKFHNFKQLSDEYPEGYLEELAKKKREALFEDLKNDDV
;
A
#
# COMPACT_ATOMS: atom_id res chain seq x y z
N MET A 1 21.55 -36.14 13.90
CA MET A 1 20.16 -35.93 13.43
C MET A 1 20.00 -36.72 12.14
N TYR A 2 18.96 -37.54 11.98
CA TYR A 2 18.70 -38.23 10.72
C TYR A 2 17.26 -37.98 10.27
N PHE A 3 17.13 -37.59 9.02
CA PHE A 3 15.85 -37.38 8.36
C PHE A 3 15.48 -38.69 7.64
N LYS A 4 14.29 -39.22 7.93
CA LYS A 4 13.76 -40.41 7.26
C LYS A 4 12.28 -40.18 6.95
N LEU A 5 11.90 -40.45 5.71
CA LEU A 5 10.48 -40.56 5.34
C LEU A 5 9.98 -41.95 5.74
N LYS A 6 8.83 -41.99 6.41
CA LYS A 6 8.15 -43.24 6.75
C LYS A 6 7.63 -43.85 5.45
N LYS A 7 8.06 -45.06 5.11
CA LYS A 7 7.48 -45.81 3.97
C LYS A 7 5.99 -46.03 4.23
N LEU A 8 5.14 -45.58 3.31
CA LEU A 8 3.72 -45.92 3.32
C LEU A 8 3.54 -47.42 3.07
N SER A 9 2.63 -48.05 3.83
CA SER A 9 2.25 -49.45 3.64
C SER A 9 1.20 -49.63 2.54
N MET A 10 0.45 -48.58 2.22
CA MET A 10 -0.55 -48.54 1.15
C MET A 10 -0.65 -47.10 0.66
N ASP A 11 -0.42 -46.88 -0.63
CA ASP A 11 -0.51 -45.57 -1.27
C ASP A 11 -1.93 -45.39 -1.82
N LEU A 12 -2.63 -44.36 -1.35
CA LEU A 12 -3.98 -44.00 -1.81
C LEU A 12 -3.95 -42.84 -2.82
N GLY A 13 -2.76 -42.45 -3.27
CA GLY A 13 -2.55 -41.33 -4.18
C GLY A 13 -2.66 -39.97 -3.50
N ASP A 14 -2.07 -38.99 -4.16
CA ASP A 14 -2.14 -37.58 -3.82
C ASP A 14 -2.42 -36.76 -5.09
N THR A 15 -3.05 -35.60 -4.92
CA THR A 15 -3.28 -34.66 -6.03
C THR A 15 -2.48 -33.39 -5.77
N PRO A 16 -1.20 -33.35 -6.20
CA PRO A 16 -0.40 -32.14 -6.04
C PRO A 16 -0.92 -31.04 -6.97
N ILE A 17 -1.28 -29.91 -6.38
CA ILE A 17 -1.75 -28.71 -7.06
C ILE A 17 -0.60 -27.71 -7.19
N GLU A 18 -0.54 -27.01 -8.32
CA GLU A 18 0.49 -25.98 -8.53
C GLU A 18 0.18 -24.75 -7.68
N ASN A 19 1.20 -24.21 -6.98
CA ASN A 19 1.02 -23.03 -6.13
C ASN A 19 0.50 -21.81 -6.92
N ILE A 20 0.77 -21.73 -8.24
CA ILE A 20 0.22 -20.71 -9.14
C ILE A 20 -1.32 -20.74 -9.11
N PHE A 21 -1.93 -21.94 -9.17
CA PHE A 21 -3.39 -22.06 -9.04
C PHE A 21 -3.87 -21.53 -7.68
N ILE A 22 -3.21 -21.93 -6.59
CA ILE A 22 -3.60 -21.57 -5.22
C ILE A 22 -3.48 -20.06 -4.98
N ASN A 23 -2.44 -19.43 -5.52
CA ASN A 23 -2.14 -18.02 -5.26
C ASN A 23 -2.93 -17.09 -6.19
N ASP A 24 -3.04 -17.44 -7.47
CA ASP A 24 -3.46 -16.48 -8.50
C ASP A 24 -4.88 -16.73 -9.01
N TYR A 25 -5.36 -17.98 -8.96
CA TYR A 25 -6.65 -18.38 -9.55
C TYR A 25 -7.71 -18.75 -8.50
N MET A 26 -7.30 -19.43 -7.43
CA MET A 26 -8.20 -19.92 -6.38
C MET A 26 -8.87 -18.80 -5.54
N PRO A 27 -8.18 -17.72 -5.11
CA PRO A 27 -8.77 -16.76 -4.15
C PRO A 27 -9.95 -15.96 -4.71
N GLY A 28 -9.98 -15.72 -6.02
CA GLY A 28 -11.02 -14.95 -6.70
C GLY A 28 -12.17 -15.80 -7.25
N ALA A 29 -12.07 -17.13 -7.18
CA ALA A 29 -13.05 -18.05 -7.74
C ALA A 29 -14.13 -18.41 -6.72
N ASP A 30 -15.34 -18.71 -7.21
CA ASP A 30 -16.39 -19.27 -6.38
C ASP A 30 -15.94 -20.62 -5.77
N GLY A 31 -16.29 -20.86 -4.51
CA GLY A 31 -15.86 -22.06 -3.78
C GLY A 31 -16.30 -23.36 -4.44
N ASN A 32 -17.45 -23.38 -5.14
CA ASN A 32 -17.88 -24.54 -5.90
C ASN A 32 -17.07 -24.71 -7.20
N PHE A 33 -16.64 -23.61 -7.84
CA PHE A 33 -15.81 -23.68 -9.04
C PHE A 33 -14.42 -24.23 -8.72
N VAL A 34 -13.88 -23.86 -7.55
CA VAL A 34 -12.62 -24.45 -7.03
C VAL A 34 -12.79 -25.95 -6.81
N LYS A 35 -13.90 -26.40 -6.21
CA LYS A 35 -14.18 -27.85 -6.04
C LYS A 35 -14.23 -28.58 -7.37
N VAL A 36 -14.91 -28.00 -8.37
CA VAL A 36 -15.01 -28.57 -9.73
C VAL A 36 -13.63 -28.69 -10.36
N TYR A 37 -12.80 -27.65 -10.29
CA TYR A 37 -11.43 -27.68 -10.80
C TYR A 37 -10.59 -28.78 -10.14
N LEU A 38 -10.56 -28.82 -8.81
CA LEU A 38 -9.76 -29.79 -8.06
C LEU A 38 -10.21 -31.23 -8.31
N MET A 39 -11.53 -31.46 -8.40
CA MET A 39 -12.07 -32.79 -8.71
C MET A 39 -11.73 -33.21 -10.13
N GLY A 40 -11.95 -32.35 -11.13
CA GLY A 40 -11.58 -32.65 -12.51
C GLY A 40 -10.08 -32.87 -12.68
N TYR A 41 -9.25 -32.07 -12.01
CA TYR A 41 -7.79 -32.21 -12.05
C TYR A 41 -7.32 -33.53 -11.42
N LYS A 42 -7.92 -33.94 -10.29
CA LYS A 42 -7.70 -35.27 -9.70
C LYS A 42 -8.03 -36.38 -10.69
N LEU A 43 -9.22 -36.32 -11.32
CA LEU A 43 -9.70 -37.35 -12.26
C LEU A 43 -8.82 -37.44 -13.51
N ALA A 44 -8.39 -36.30 -14.05
CA ALA A 44 -7.47 -36.23 -15.18
C ALA A 44 -6.13 -36.92 -14.85
N ARG A 45 -5.61 -36.71 -13.63
CA ARG A 45 -4.36 -37.31 -13.19
C ARG A 45 -4.44 -38.80 -12.90
N GLU A 46 -5.49 -39.24 -12.20
CA GLU A 46 -5.68 -40.66 -11.88
C GLU A 46 -5.89 -41.52 -13.14
N SER A 47 -6.56 -40.97 -14.14
CA SER A 47 -6.80 -41.66 -15.42
C SER A 47 -5.66 -41.53 -16.41
N GLY A 48 -4.66 -40.68 -16.14
CA GLY A 48 -3.65 -40.27 -17.13
C GLY A 48 -4.26 -39.60 -18.37
N GLY A 49 -5.45 -39.01 -18.25
CA GLY A 49 -6.20 -38.38 -19.35
C GLY A 49 -6.88 -39.36 -20.32
N LEU A 50 -6.91 -40.66 -20.02
CA LEU A 50 -7.40 -41.69 -20.95
C LEU A 50 -8.85 -42.13 -20.72
N ARG A 51 -9.46 -41.70 -19.60
CA ARG A 51 -10.83 -42.08 -19.23
C ARG A 51 -11.75 -40.88 -19.41
N LYS A 52 -12.83 -41.06 -20.17
CA LYS A 52 -13.91 -40.07 -20.26
C LYS A 52 -14.73 -40.07 -18.95
N PHE A 53 -15.05 -38.88 -18.47
CA PHE A 53 -15.89 -38.66 -17.31
C PHE A 53 -17.03 -37.72 -17.72
N ASP A 54 -18.23 -38.02 -17.23
CA ASP A 54 -19.42 -37.21 -17.47
C ASP A 54 -19.51 -36.08 -16.44
N ASN A 55 -20.00 -34.91 -16.85
CA ASN A 55 -20.29 -33.78 -15.95
C ASN A 55 -21.29 -34.16 -14.86
N ASN A 56 -22.24 -35.06 -15.14
CA ASN A 56 -23.17 -35.59 -14.13
C ASN A 56 -22.46 -36.31 -12.98
N LEU A 57 -21.39 -37.06 -13.27
CA LEU A 57 -20.61 -37.75 -12.24
C LEU A 57 -19.91 -36.73 -11.32
N ILE A 58 -19.38 -35.65 -11.89
CA ILE A 58 -18.72 -34.59 -11.11
C ILE A 58 -19.75 -33.85 -10.24
N ALA A 59 -20.94 -33.58 -10.80
CA ALA A 59 -22.04 -32.96 -10.09
C ALA A 59 -22.47 -33.80 -8.87
N ASP A 60 -22.67 -35.12 -9.06
CA ASP A 60 -23.02 -36.06 -8.00
C ASP A 60 -21.94 -36.14 -6.91
N LEU A 61 -20.66 -36.22 -7.30
CA LEU A 61 -19.54 -36.30 -6.36
C LEU A 61 -19.40 -35.04 -5.49
N LEU A 62 -19.77 -33.88 -6.04
CA LEU A 62 -19.62 -32.59 -5.38
C LEU A 62 -20.91 -32.07 -4.72
N GLY A 63 -22.04 -32.77 -4.94
CA GLY A 63 -23.36 -32.31 -4.50
C GLY A 63 -23.80 -31.02 -5.18
N LEU A 64 -23.47 -30.86 -6.46
CA LEU A 64 -23.79 -29.69 -7.29
C LEU A 64 -24.82 -30.06 -8.36
N ILE A 65 -25.43 -29.04 -8.97
CA ILE A 65 -26.25 -29.22 -10.18
C ILE A 65 -25.31 -29.26 -11.39
N GLU A 66 -25.61 -30.07 -12.39
CA GLU A 66 -24.82 -30.18 -13.62
C GLU A 66 -24.57 -28.81 -14.29
N SER A 67 -25.57 -27.93 -14.31
CA SER A 67 -25.44 -26.55 -14.80
C SER A 67 -24.37 -25.74 -14.06
N ASP A 68 -24.12 -26.02 -12.78
CA ASP A 68 -23.08 -25.34 -12.00
C ASP A 68 -21.69 -25.86 -12.35
N VAL A 69 -21.59 -27.13 -12.71
CA VAL A 69 -20.36 -27.75 -13.22
C VAL A 69 -20.01 -27.16 -14.59
N LEU A 70 -20.99 -27.04 -15.49
CA LEU A 70 -20.80 -26.41 -16.81
C LEU A 70 -20.34 -24.95 -16.68
N ARG A 71 -21.00 -24.17 -15.81
CA ARG A 71 -20.61 -22.78 -15.52
C ARG A 71 -19.20 -22.67 -14.93
N ALA A 72 -18.79 -23.64 -14.11
CA ALA A 72 -17.44 -23.68 -13.59
C ALA A 72 -16.42 -23.91 -14.73
N TRP A 73 -16.72 -24.78 -15.69
CA TRP A 73 -15.85 -24.97 -16.85
C TRP A 73 -15.76 -23.75 -17.75
N ASP A 74 -16.88 -23.05 -18.00
CA ASP A 74 -16.87 -21.75 -18.71
C ASP A 74 -15.97 -20.73 -18.01
N TYR A 75 -16.06 -20.67 -16.68
CA TYR A 75 -15.25 -19.76 -15.87
C TYR A 75 -13.75 -20.07 -16.00
N TRP A 76 -13.36 -21.34 -15.88
CA TRP A 76 -11.95 -21.75 -15.96
C TRP A 76 -11.36 -21.68 -17.37
N GLU A 77 -12.19 -21.90 -18.38
CA GLU A 77 -11.81 -21.65 -19.78
C GLU A 77 -11.57 -20.16 -20.03
N LYS A 78 -12.48 -19.30 -19.55
CA LYS A 78 -12.31 -17.83 -19.64
C LYS A 78 -11.10 -17.33 -18.85
N ALA A 79 -10.76 -18.00 -17.74
CA ALA A 79 -9.56 -17.71 -16.96
C ALA A 79 -8.26 -18.19 -17.65
N GLY A 80 -8.36 -18.93 -18.77
CA GLY A 80 -7.23 -19.36 -19.58
C GLY A 80 -6.38 -20.46 -18.95
N ILE A 81 -6.95 -21.24 -18.02
CA ILE A 81 -6.23 -22.35 -17.35
C ILE A 81 -6.76 -23.73 -17.72
N VAL A 82 -7.86 -23.77 -18.48
CA VAL A 82 -8.51 -24.95 -19.03
C VAL A 82 -8.91 -24.66 -20.46
N THR A 83 -8.97 -25.67 -21.32
CA THR A 83 -9.54 -25.60 -22.67
C THR A 83 -10.61 -26.67 -22.83
N LYS A 84 -11.73 -26.33 -23.48
CA LYS A 84 -12.73 -27.31 -23.90
C LYS A 84 -12.42 -27.80 -25.32
N GLU A 85 -12.26 -29.11 -25.48
CA GLU A 85 -12.16 -29.76 -26.79
C GLU A 85 -13.47 -30.45 -27.13
N TYR A 86 -14.14 -29.97 -28.17
CA TYR A 86 -15.42 -30.51 -28.63
C TYR A 86 -15.20 -31.69 -29.59
N ASP A 87 -15.76 -32.84 -29.25
CA ASP A 87 -15.69 -34.08 -30.03
C ASP A 87 -16.98 -34.29 -30.85
N GLY A 88 -17.52 -33.26 -31.51
CA GLY A 88 -18.77 -33.41 -32.31
C GLY A 88 -19.53 -32.12 -32.59
N GLU A 89 -20.79 -32.27 -33.05
CA GLU A 89 -21.73 -31.16 -33.30
C GLU A 89 -22.56 -30.77 -32.05
N ASP A 90 -22.56 -31.58 -30.98
CA ASP A 90 -23.27 -31.28 -29.73
C ASP A 90 -22.44 -30.34 -28.83
N GLU A 91 -22.99 -29.16 -28.52
CA GLU A 91 -22.32 -28.12 -27.71
C GLU A 91 -22.02 -28.55 -26.26
N ASP A 92 -22.72 -29.57 -25.75
CA ASP A 92 -22.56 -30.05 -24.38
C ASP A 92 -21.58 -31.24 -24.25
N ASP A 93 -21.08 -31.80 -25.37
CA ASP A 93 -20.09 -32.89 -25.37
C ASP A 93 -18.67 -32.36 -25.63
N PHE A 94 -17.96 -32.06 -24.54
CA PHE A 94 -16.59 -31.56 -24.58
C PHE A 94 -15.68 -32.26 -23.58
N ASN A 95 -14.42 -32.41 -23.96
CA ASN A 95 -13.33 -32.83 -23.09
C ASN A 95 -12.71 -31.61 -22.40
N ILE A 96 -12.26 -31.79 -21.16
CA ILE A 96 -11.57 -30.74 -20.39
C ILE A 96 -10.07 -31.00 -20.41
N ILE A 97 -9.32 -30.06 -20.96
CA ILE A 97 -7.85 -30.06 -20.94
C ILE A 97 -7.37 -29.07 -19.91
N PHE A 98 -6.66 -29.55 -18.89
CA PHE A 98 -5.96 -28.70 -17.93
C PHE A 98 -4.63 -28.24 -18.52
N LEU A 99 -4.45 -26.92 -18.59
CA LEU A 99 -3.21 -26.33 -19.08
C LEU A 99 -2.14 -26.39 -17.99
N ASN A 100 -0.88 -26.53 -18.41
CA ASN A 100 0.25 -26.52 -17.50
C ASN A 100 0.53 -25.08 -17.08
N LEU A 101 0.23 -24.70 -15.83
CA LEU A 101 0.32 -23.30 -15.42
C LEU A 101 1.76 -22.83 -15.36
N LYS A 102 2.73 -23.72 -15.07
CA LYS A 102 4.16 -23.37 -15.14
C LYS A 102 4.59 -23.08 -16.57
N GLU A 103 4.11 -23.86 -17.54
CA GLU A 103 4.41 -23.62 -18.95
C GLU A 103 3.71 -22.36 -19.45
N LEU A 104 2.45 -22.11 -19.08
CA LEU A 104 1.78 -20.83 -19.36
C LEU A 104 2.53 -19.66 -18.75
N TYR A 105 2.99 -19.79 -17.50
CA TYR A 105 3.82 -18.78 -16.82
C TYR A 105 5.14 -18.57 -17.57
N ILE A 106 5.84 -19.64 -17.95
CA ILE A 106 7.11 -19.57 -18.69
C ILE A 106 6.94 -19.00 -20.10
N GLN A 107 5.90 -19.39 -20.84
CA GLN A 107 5.61 -18.91 -22.19
C GLN A 107 5.20 -17.43 -22.15
N ASN A 108 4.45 -17.00 -21.13
CA ASN A 108 4.12 -15.58 -20.92
C ASN A 108 5.35 -14.75 -20.48
N ILE A 109 6.33 -15.33 -19.76
CA ILE A 109 7.47 -14.59 -19.19
C ILE A 109 8.75 -14.64 -20.04
N TYR A 110 9.06 -15.78 -20.66
CA TYR A 110 10.38 -16.04 -21.28
C TYR A 110 10.36 -16.17 -22.80
N SER A 111 9.19 -16.31 -23.44
CA SER A 111 9.08 -16.25 -24.90
C SER A 111 8.91 -14.80 -25.37
N ALA A 112 10.03 -14.16 -25.69
CA ALA A 112 10.04 -12.96 -26.54
C ALA A 112 9.25 -13.22 -27.85
N PRO A 113 8.65 -12.18 -28.44
CA PRO A 113 7.23 -12.08 -28.74
C PRO A 113 6.80 -12.91 -29.97
N LYS A 114 5.74 -13.69 -29.82
CA LYS A 114 4.72 -13.83 -30.88
C LYS A 114 3.46 -13.11 -30.40
N ILE A 115 3.38 -11.84 -30.75
CA ILE A 115 2.12 -11.08 -30.69
C ILE A 115 1.26 -11.60 -31.83
N GLU A 116 0.57 -12.70 -31.61
CA GLU A 116 -0.60 -13.10 -32.39
C GLU A 116 -1.67 -13.61 -31.44
N GLU A 117 -2.17 -12.73 -30.58
CA GLU A 117 -3.59 -12.71 -30.23
C GLU A 117 -3.96 -11.28 -29.83
N ARG A 118 -4.87 -10.71 -30.62
CA ARG A 118 -5.36 -9.35 -30.44
C ARG A 118 -6.26 -9.30 -29.21
N VAL A 119 -5.67 -9.13 -28.04
CA VAL A 119 -6.33 -8.31 -27.01
C VAL A 119 -6.53 -6.94 -27.67
N ASP A 120 -7.70 -6.33 -27.56
CA ASP A 120 -8.00 -5.05 -28.21
C ASP A 120 -7.04 -3.96 -27.70
N GLN A 121 -5.92 -3.79 -28.41
CA GLN A 121 -4.69 -3.12 -27.98
C GLN A 121 -4.83 -1.60 -27.86
N ASN A 122 -5.95 -1.03 -28.30
CA ASN A 122 -6.29 0.37 -28.08
C ASN A 122 -7.02 0.60 -26.74
N SER A 123 -7.63 -0.43 -26.13
CA SER A 123 -8.43 -0.28 -24.90
C SER A 123 -7.62 -0.08 -23.62
N ILE A 124 -6.35 -0.53 -23.59
CA ILE A 124 -5.47 -0.39 -22.41
C ILE A 124 -5.12 1.09 -22.13
N LEU A 125 -5.13 1.92 -23.17
CA LEU A 125 -4.92 3.37 -23.06
C LEU A 125 -6.19 4.14 -22.67
N ASP A 126 -7.36 3.49 -22.66
CA ASP A 126 -8.64 4.11 -22.27
C ASP A 126 -8.85 4.10 -20.75
N ASP A 127 -8.10 3.28 -19.99
CA ASP A 127 -8.15 3.28 -18.52
C ASP A 127 -7.45 4.54 -17.97
N PRO A 128 -8.18 5.46 -17.30
CA PRO A 128 -7.59 6.68 -16.76
C PRO A 128 -6.47 6.42 -15.76
N LYS A 129 -6.52 5.31 -15.00
CA LYS A 129 -5.48 4.97 -14.03
C LYS A 129 -4.19 4.54 -14.73
N ILE A 130 -4.29 3.77 -15.81
CA ILE A 130 -3.13 3.35 -16.60
C ILE A 130 -2.54 4.56 -17.34
N ALA A 131 -3.37 5.44 -17.89
CA ALA A 131 -2.90 6.68 -18.52
C ALA A 131 -2.13 7.59 -17.53
N ASP A 132 -2.63 7.73 -16.30
CA ASP A 132 -1.94 8.45 -15.22
C ASP A 132 -0.62 7.77 -14.85
N LEU A 133 -0.62 6.44 -14.67
CA LEU A 133 0.59 5.66 -14.41
C LEU A 133 1.65 5.88 -15.48
N LEU A 134 1.28 5.80 -16.77
CA LEU A 134 2.21 5.97 -17.88
C LEU A 134 2.79 7.39 -17.94
N SER A 135 1.97 8.39 -17.64
CA SER A 135 2.40 9.78 -17.55
C SER A 135 3.42 9.98 -16.42
N LYS A 136 3.17 9.37 -15.26
CA LYS A 136 4.09 9.36 -14.12
C LYS A 136 5.36 8.57 -14.40
N ALA A 137 5.26 7.44 -15.10
CA ALA A 137 6.42 6.66 -15.52
C ALA A 137 7.34 7.49 -16.44
N GLU A 138 6.79 8.22 -17.41
CA GLU A 138 7.56 9.14 -18.26
C GLU A 138 8.21 10.27 -17.45
N TYR A 139 7.47 10.82 -16.48
CA TYR A 139 8.01 11.80 -15.55
C TYR A 139 9.20 11.23 -14.75
N TYR A 140 9.08 10.05 -14.15
CA TYR A 140 10.15 9.43 -13.36
C TYR A 140 11.35 9.04 -14.22
N LEU A 141 11.13 8.52 -15.43
CA LEU A 141 12.21 8.18 -16.37
C LEU A 141 12.86 9.39 -17.06
N ARG A 142 12.33 10.61 -16.86
CA ARG A 142 12.82 11.86 -17.46
C ARG A 142 12.83 11.82 -18.98
N GLY A 143 11.85 11.15 -19.59
CA GLY A 143 11.82 11.00 -21.03
C GLY A 143 10.56 10.29 -21.53
N GLN A 144 10.37 10.37 -22.84
CA GLN A 144 9.29 9.67 -23.51
C GLN A 144 9.56 8.16 -23.55
N ILE A 145 8.51 7.39 -23.32
CA ILE A 145 8.55 5.93 -23.36
C ILE A 145 7.93 5.47 -24.68
N SER A 146 8.59 4.53 -25.36
CA SER A 146 8.06 3.97 -26.61
C SER A 146 6.74 3.22 -26.35
N VAL A 147 5.89 3.11 -27.37
CA VAL A 147 4.60 2.40 -27.26
C VAL A 147 4.77 0.98 -26.70
N ALA A 148 5.77 0.24 -27.19
CA ALA A 148 6.07 -1.11 -26.70
C ALA A 148 6.38 -1.15 -25.19
N LYS A 149 7.14 -0.18 -24.68
CA LYS A 149 7.44 -0.08 -23.24
C LYS A 149 6.25 0.40 -22.42
N LYS A 150 5.38 1.24 -22.99
CA LYS A 150 4.12 1.63 -22.33
C LYS A 150 3.20 0.42 -22.17
N GLN A 151 3.13 -0.43 -23.19
CA GLN A 151 2.40 -1.69 -23.13
C GLN A 151 3.01 -2.64 -22.09
N GLU A 152 4.34 -2.75 -22.05
CA GLU A 152 5.07 -3.52 -21.04
C GLU A 152 4.70 -3.06 -19.61
N ILE A 153 4.79 -1.74 -19.33
CA ILE A 153 4.45 -1.17 -18.02
C ILE A 153 2.98 -1.41 -17.66
N ALA A 154 2.06 -1.24 -18.60
CA ALA A 154 0.64 -1.47 -18.38
C ALA A 154 0.36 -2.95 -18.06
N SER A 155 1.08 -3.87 -18.71
CA SER A 155 0.92 -5.31 -18.51
C SER A 155 1.33 -5.76 -17.11
N TRP A 156 2.20 -5.02 -16.40
CA TRP A 156 2.65 -5.38 -15.06
C TRP A 156 1.52 -5.47 -14.03
N ARG A 157 0.41 -4.76 -14.27
CA ARG A 157 -0.80 -4.89 -13.43
C ARG A 157 -1.31 -6.33 -13.41
N ASP A 158 -1.43 -6.90 -14.59
CA ASP A 158 -2.05 -8.22 -14.77
C ASP A 158 -0.98 -9.33 -14.65
N PHE A 159 0.19 -9.11 -15.23
CA PHE A 159 1.30 -10.06 -15.26
C PHE A 159 1.94 -10.32 -13.90
N TYR A 160 2.17 -9.28 -13.10
CA TYR A 160 2.71 -9.41 -11.74
C TYR A 160 1.62 -9.37 -10.67
N ASN A 161 0.34 -9.30 -11.06
CA ASN A 161 -0.80 -9.01 -10.17
C ASN A 161 -0.49 -7.82 -9.24
N MET A 162 0.07 -6.75 -9.81
CA MET A 162 0.58 -5.59 -9.07
C MET A 162 -0.39 -4.41 -9.16
N PRO A 163 -0.90 -3.87 -8.05
CA PRO A 163 -1.73 -2.68 -8.09
C PRO A 163 -0.98 -1.50 -8.72
N VAL A 164 -1.70 -0.68 -9.48
CA VAL A 164 -1.14 0.46 -10.23
C VAL A 164 -0.38 1.42 -9.31
N GLU A 165 -0.89 1.62 -8.11
CA GLU A 165 -0.30 2.45 -7.07
C GLU A 165 1.08 1.92 -6.62
N LEU A 166 1.27 0.60 -6.58
CA LEU A 166 2.57 0.00 -6.27
C LEU A 166 3.52 0.00 -7.47
N ILE A 167 2.99 -0.09 -8.69
CA ILE A 167 3.82 0.11 -9.88
C ILE A 167 4.40 1.53 -9.86
N GLU A 168 3.57 2.53 -9.58
CA GLU A 168 4.02 3.92 -9.41
C GLU A 168 5.08 4.06 -8.31
N GLU A 169 4.88 3.39 -7.17
CA GLU A 169 5.84 3.39 -6.06
C GLU A 169 7.20 2.82 -6.49
N ALA A 170 7.21 1.73 -7.27
CA ALA A 170 8.44 1.12 -7.77
C ALA A 170 9.23 2.07 -8.68
N PHE A 171 8.54 2.84 -9.53
CA PHE A 171 9.18 3.89 -10.33
C PHE A 171 9.84 4.92 -9.43
N TRP A 172 9.10 5.45 -8.45
CA TRP A 172 9.62 6.45 -7.54
C TRP A 172 10.82 5.94 -6.75
N TYR A 173 10.72 4.75 -6.15
CA TYR A 173 11.78 4.14 -5.37
C TYR A 173 13.05 3.93 -6.22
N ALA A 174 12.91 3.42 -7.43
CA ALA A 174 14.04 3.23 -8.32
C ALA A 174 14.72 4.55 -8.71
N THR A 175 13.96 5.56 -9.12
CA THR A 175 14.52 6.79 -9.70
C THR A 175 14.92 7.82 -8.64
N GLU A 176 14.12 7.99 -7.59
CA GLU A 176 14.32 9.03 -6.60
C GLU A 176 15.13 8.53 -5.40
N VAL A 177 14.98 7.28 -4.98
CA VAL A 177 15.77 6.71 -3.87
C VAL A 177 17.05 6.09 -4.39
N LYS A 178 16.96 5.13 -5.33
CA LYS A 178 18.14 4.40 -5.84
C LYS A 178 18.88 5.13 -6.95
N LYS A 179 18.30 6.19 -7.54
CA LYS A 179 18.85 6.94 -8.68
C LYS A 179 19.12 6.07 -9.92
N ILE A 180 18.32 5.03 -10.13
CA ILE A 180 18.40 4.10 -11.26
C ILE A 180 17.19 4.31 -12.17
N TYR A 181 17.43 4.83 -13.38
CA TYR A 181 16.42 5.20 -14.37
C TYR A 181 16.25 4.14 -15.46
N LYS A 182 16.45 2.86 -15.12
CA LYS A 182 16.43 1.75 -16.08
C LYS A 182 15.19 0.91 -15.85
N LEU A 183 14.35 0.78 -16.88
CA LEU A 183 13.11 0.00 -16.82
C LEU A 183 13.32 -1.45 -16.31
N PRO A 184 14.35 -2.19 -16.75
CA PRO A 184 14.59 -3.55 -16.23
C PRO A 184 14.89 -3.61 -14.73
N TYR A 185 15.44 -2.54 -14.15
CA TYR A 185 15.66 -2.47 -12.70
C TYR A 185 14.33 -2.26 -11.97
N ILE A 186 13.48 -1.36 -12.48
CA ILE A 186 12.15 -1.09 -11.92
C ILE A 186 11.30 -2.37 -11.98
N GLU A 187 11.31 -3.06 -13.12
CA GLU A 187 10.65 -4.36 -13.26
C GLU A 187 11.21 -5.39 -12.25
N GLY A 188 12.52 -5.41 -12.03
CA GLY A 188 13.15 -6.24 -11.01
C GLY A 188 12.64 -5.97 -9.59
N VAL A 189 12.37 -4.70 -9.25
CA VAL A 189 11.74 -4.32 -7.97
C VAL A 189 10.30 -4.85 -7.91
N ILE A 190 9.51 -4.66 -8.98
CA ILE A 190 8.12 -5.13 -9.05
C ILE A 190 8.04 -6.66 -8.96
N ARG A 191 8.90 -7.37 -9.68
CA ARG A 191 9.00 -8.83 -9.63
C ARG A 191 9.36 -9.29 -8.21
N ASN A 192 10.35 -8.66 -7.57
CA ASN A 192 10.70 -8.98 -6.19
C ASN A 192 9.55 -8.73 -5.22
N TRP A 193 8.83 -7.61 -5.35
CA TRP A 193 7.63 -7.36 -4.55
C TRP A 193 6.56 -8.42 -4.80
N SER A 194 6.40 -8.82 -6.05
CA SER A 194 5.43 -9.85 -6.40
C SER A 194 5.76 -11.23 -5.84
N GLU A 195 7.01 -11.66 -5.96
CA GLU A 195 7.51 -12.93 -5.39
C GLU A 195 7.38 -12.98 -3.85
N ASN A 196 7.39 -11.83 -3.19
CA ASN A 196 7.23 -11.72 -1.73
C ASN A 196 5.79 -11.40 -1.28
N ASN A 197 4.80 -11.48 -2.19
CA ASN A 197 3.39 -11.19 -1.93
C ASN A 197 3.13 -9.76 -1.38
N ILE A 198 3.96 -8.79 -1.76
CA ILE A 198 3.78 -7.38 -1.42
C ILE A 198 2.70 -6.82 -2.36
N ARG A 199 1.56 -6.39 -1.80
CA ARG A 199 0.39 -5.91 -2.56
C ARG A 199 -0.15 -4.59 -2.04
N THR A 200 0.33 -4.12 -0.91
CA THR A 200 -0.11 -2.87 -0.30
C THR A 200 1.08 -1.98 0.06
N MET A 201 0.82 -0.69 0.24
CA MET A 201 1.84 0.24 0.77
C MET A 201 2.33 -0.17 2.17
N GLU A 202 1.47 -0.80 2.97
CA GLU A 202 1.81 -1.31 4.30
C GLU A 202 2.79 -2.49 4.21
N ASP A 203 2.60 -3.39 3.24
CA ASP A 203 3.53 -4.51 3.00
C ASP A 203 4.94 -4.00 2.65
N ILE A 204 5.02 -2.95 1.82
CA ILE A 204 6.29 -2.28 1.49
C ILE A 204 6.93 -1.73 2.77
N GLN A 205 6.18 -0.98 3.57
CA GLN A 205 6.73 -0.42 4.80
C GLN A 205 7.33 -1.51 5.70
N ASN A 206 6.61 -2.63 5.86
CA ASN A 206 7.06 -3.73 6.70
C ASN A 206 8.28 -4.45 6.10
N SER A 207 8.32 -4.64 4.77
CA SER A 207 9.45 -5.30 4.12
C SER A 207 10.72 -4.46 4.12
N TYR A 208 10.63 -3.13 4.13
CA TYR A 208 11.78 -2.24 4.02
C TYR A 208 12.38 -1.80 5.35
N LEU A 209 11.80 -2.19 6.49
CA LEU A 209 12.32 -1.88 7.82
C LEU A 209 13.80 -2.27 7.97
N GLU A 210 14.18 -3.47 7.53
CA GLU A 210 15.55 -3.99 7.64
C GLU A 210 16.38 -3.77 6.36
N TYR A 211 15.73 -3.59 5.20
CA TYR A 211 16.38 -3.53 3.90
C TYR A 211 16.72 -2.11 3.41
N ASP A 212 15.92 -1.10 3.76
CA ASP A 212 16.17 0.31 3.43
C ASP A 212 15.57 1.25 4.50
N GLU A 213 16.33 1.46 5.57
CA GLU A 213 15.91 2.26 6.72
C GLU A 213 15.48 3.69 6.33
N LYS A 214 16.17 4.32 5.36
CA LYS A 214 15.87 5.69 4.93
C LYS A 214 14.52 5.78 4.23
N TYR A 215 14.20 4.78 3.42
CA TYR A 215 12.92 4.66 2.76
C TYR A 215 11.79 4.36 3.75
N TYR A 216 12.03 3.45 4.70
CA TYR A 216 11.10 3.18 5.79
C TYR A 216 10.76 4.44 6.60
N ARG A 217 11.78 5.20 7.06
CA ARG A 217 11.59 6.45 7.81
C ARG A 217 10.68 7.43 7.06
N PHE A 218 10.94 7.59 5.76
CA PHE A 218 10.17 8.49 4.92
C PHE A 218 8.70 8.06 4.76
N LEU A 219 8.43 6.78 4.49
CA LEU A 219 7.07 6.27 4.38
C LEU A 219 6.27 6.45 5.69
N LYS A 220 6.91 6.18 6.85
CA LYS A 220 6.26 6.35 8.16
C LYS A 220 5.91 7.80 8.46
N VAL A 221 6.81 8.74 8.17
CA VAL A 221 6.50 10.17 8.35
C VAL A 221 5.34 10.60 7.45
N LYS A 222 5.32 10.21 6.18
CA LYS A 222 4.22 10.55 5.24
C LYS A 222 2.86 10.04 5.72
N GLU A 223 2.83 8.79 6.15
CA GLU A 223 1.64 8.17 6.72
C GLU A 223 1.14 8.94 7.94
N ARG A 224 2.04 9.23 8.87
CA ARG A 224 1.72 9.89 10.14
C ARG A 224 1.17 11.30 9.98
N ILE A 225 1.65 12.06 8.99
CA ILE A 225 1.12 13.41 8.70
C ILE A 225 -0.10 13.42 7.77
N GLY A 226 -0.55 12.25 7.30
CA GLY A 226 -1.72 12.12 6.43
C GLY A 226 -1.49 12.59 4.99
N ILE A 227 -0.26 12.49 4.47
CA ILE A 227 0.06 12.83 3.07
C ILE A 227 0.48 11.60 2.24
N SER A 228 0.07 10.40 2.65
CA SER A 228 0.38 9.15 1.93
C SER A 228 0.09 9.26 0.42
N ASN A 229 -1.04 9.88 0.07
CA ASN A 229 -1.51 10.04 -1.32
C ASN A 229 -0.88 11.21 -2.08
N LYS A 230 -0.04 12.06 -1.45
CA LYS A 230 0.68 13.11 -2.18
C LYS A 230 1.82 12.48 -2.98
N ALA A 231 1.97 12.93 -4.22
CA ALA A 231 3.08 12.58 -5.08
C ALA A 231 4.42 12.79 -4.38
N TYR A 232 5.36 11.91 -4.67
CA TYR A 232 6.61 11.86 -3.97
C TYR A 232 7.66 12.81 -4.55
N ASN A 233 8.45 13.43 -3.67
CA ASN A 233 9.45 14.41 -4.04
C ASN A 233 10.79 14.04 -3.40
N ALA A 234 11.85 13.99 -4.20
CA ALA A 234 13.20 13.67 -3.71
C ALA A 234 13.68 14.64 -2.61
N ARG A 235 13.29 15.92 -2.68
CA ARG A 235 13.64 16.90 -1.63
C ARG A 235 12.97 16.58 -0.30
N ASP A 236 11.74 16.07 -0.36
CA ASP A 236 11.01 15.67 0.84
C ASP A 236 11.63 14.42 1.46
N PHE A 237 12.10 13.49 0.63
CA PHE A 237 12.87 12.32 1.07
C PHE A 237 14.18 12.71 1.76
N GLU A 238 14.94 13.64 1.17
CA GLU A 238 16.18 14.17 1.76
C GLU A 238 15.91 14.92 3.07
N LEU A 239 14.87 15.75 3.11
CA LEU A 239 14.47 16.50 4.30
C LEU A 239 14.11 15.59 5.47
N VAL A 240 13.33 14.53 5.24
CA VAL A 240 12.97 13.59 6.31
C VAL A 240 14.22 12.89 6.84
N ASN A 241 15.09 12.44 5.94
CA ASN A 241 16.29 11.72 6.35
C ASN A 241 17.34 12.61 7.04
N SER A 242 17.40 13.91 6.73
CA SER A 242 18.32 14.84 7.41
C SER A 242 18.00 15.03 8.89
N TRP A 243 16.74 14.89 9.31
CA TRP A 243 16.36 14.92 10.73
C TRP A 243 17.09 13.84 11.54
N PHE A 244 17.24 12.66 10.95
CA PHE A 244 17.93 11.54 11.59
C PHE A 244 19.44 11.64 11.37
N ASP A 245 19.87 11.79 10.12
CA ASP A 245 21.29 11.65 9.74
C ASP A 245 22.14 12.88 10.11
N GLU A 246 21.59 14.09 9.97
CA GLU A 246 22.33 15.34 10.22
C GLU A 246 22.00 15.96 11.58
N HIS A 247 20.79 15.69 12.09
CA HIS A 247 20.33 16.27 13.34
C HIS A 247 20.26 15.28 14.49
N ASN A 248 20.54 13.99 14.25
CA ASN A 248 20.53 12.92 15.25
C ASN A 248 19.24 12.93 16.10
N MET A 249 18.11 13.24 15.46
CA MET A 249 16.82 13.25 16.14
C MET A 249 16.34 11.83 16.38
N ASP A 250 15.78 11.61 17.55
CA ASP A 250 15.17 10.34 17.93
C ASP A 250 13.89 10.07 17.11
N TYR A 251 13.61 8.79 16.84
CA TYR A 251 12.44 8.37 16.07
C TYR A 251 11.13 8.82 16.72
N ASP A 252 11.00 8.66 18.03
CA ASP A 252 9.76 9.00 18.73
C ASP A 252 9.55 10.52 18.73
N LEU A 253 10.64 11.30 18.78
CA LEU A 253 10.60 12.75 18.65
C LEU A 253 10.07 13.18 17.27
N VAL A 254 10.53 12.55 16.19
CA VAL A 254 10.05 12.83 14.82
C VAL A 254 8.58 12.44 14.65
N MET A 255 8.16 11.31 15.21
CA MET A 255 6.75 10.90 15.18
C MET A 255 5.86 11.86 15.97
N ALA A 256 6.30 12.32 17.14
CA ALA A 256 5.57 13.31 17.94
C ALA A 256 5.41 14.66 17.21
N ALA A 257 6.44 15.11 16.48
CA ALA A 257 6.33 16.32 15.66
C ALA A 257 5.36 16.13 14.47
N SER A 258 5.36 14.94 13.87
CA SER A 258 4.46 14.56 12.80
C SER A 258 2.99 14.55 13.26
N ASP A 259 2.72 14.06 14.47
CA ASP A 259 1.39 14.08 15.09
C ASP A 259 0.86 15.49 15.33
N LYS A 260 1.73 16.46 15.62
CA LYS A 260 1.31 17.86 15.73
C LYS A 260 0.93 18.47 14.37
N CYS A 261 1.38 17.87 13.25
CA CYS A 261 1.09 18.34 11.89
C CYS A 261 -0.28 17.88 11.37
N ILE A 262 -0.75 16.68 11.75
CA ILE A 262 -2.02 16.11 11.25
C ILE A 262 -3.23 16.99 11.58
N ASN A 263 -3.18 17.72 12.71
CA ASN A 263 -4.25 18.61 13.18
C ASN A 263 -4.27 19.98 12.49
N THR A 264 -3.43 20.19 11.47
CA THR A 264 -3.37 21.45 10.73
C THR A 264 -4.21 21.37 9.44
N ASN A 265 -4.77 22.49 9.00
CA ASN A 265 -5.59 22.55 7.78
C ASN A 265 -4.82 22.18 6.49
N ASN A 266 -3.47 22.19 6.52
CA ASN A 266 -2.64 21.82 5.37
C ASN A 266 -1.37 21.10 5.83
N PRO A 267 -1.45 19.79 6.14
CA PRO A 267 -0.30 19.01 6.57
C PRO A 267 0.79 18.99 5.50
N ASN A 268 2.01 19.33 5.93
CA ASN A 268 3.19 19.37 5.08
C ASN A 268 4.47 19.18 5.91
N LEU A 269 5.51 18.66 5.26
CA LEU A 269 6.81 18.39 5.90
C LEU A 269 7.53 19.67 6.36
N GLY A 270 7.25 20.82 5.74
CA GLY A 270 7.79 22.10 6.17
C GLY A 270 7.31 22.53 7.57
N TYR A 271 6.08 22.18 7.94
CA TYR A 271 5.56 22.42 9.28
C TYR A 271 6.22 21.51 10.32
N VAL A 272 6.37 20.22 10.00
CA VAL A 272 7.10 19.24 10.83
C VAL A 272 8.54 19.72 11.05
N ASN A 273 9.23 20.10 9.98
CA ASN A 273 10.60 20.61 10.04
C ASN A 273 10.71 21.83 10.97
N ARG A 274 9.75 22.77 10.92
CA ARG A 274 9.75 23.94 11.80
C ARG A 274 9.60 23.56 13.27
N ILE A 275 8.76 22.58 13.59
CA ILE A 275 8.60 22.07 14.96
C ILE A 275 9.91 21.46 15.43
N LEU A 276 10.48 20.55 14.63
CA LEU A 276 11.72 19.84 14.94
C LEU A 276 12.90 20.79 15.12
N MET A 277 13.07 21.77 14.23
CA MET A 277 14.13 22.77 14.39
C MET A 277 13.94 23.62 15.65
N ASN A 278 12.70 24.01 15.98
CA ASN A 278 12.44 24.74 17.22
C ASN A 278 12.73 23.90 18.48
N TRP A 279 12.48 22.60 18.42
CA TRP A 279 12.80 21.68 19.51
C TRP A 279 14.30 21.52 19.68
N LYS A 280 15.03 21.37 18.58
CA LYS A 280 16.50 21.34 18.56
C LYS A 280 17.12 22.62 19.13
N GLU A 281 16.64 23.79 18.72
CA GLU A 281 17.10 25.09 19.26
C GLU A 281 16.91 25.20 20.78
N LYS A 282 15.89 24.53 21.32
CA LYS A 282 15.58 24.48 22.75
C LYS A 282 16.30 23.37 23.50
N GLY A 283 17.10 22.56 22.81
CA GLY A 283 17.82 21.42 23.39
C GLY A 283 16.92 20.25 23.80
N ILE A 284 15.72 20.14 23.22
CA ILE A 284 14.81 19.01 23.43
C ILE A 284 15.33 17.84 22.60
N THR A 285 15.71 16.75 23.26
CA THR A 285 16.19 15.54 22.58
C THR A 285 15.29 14.34 22.83
N THR A 286 14.35 14.42 23.77
CA THR A 286 13.44 13.31 24.12
C THR A 286 11.98 13.77 24.11
N VAL A 287 11.06 12.80 24.00
CA VAL A 287 9.61 13.07 24.05
C VAL A 287 9.18 13.60 25.43
N ASP A 288 9.83 13.15 26.51
CA ASP A 288 9.56 13.60 27.87
C ASP A 288 9.81 15.11 28.06
N ASP A 289 10.79 15.67 27.35
CA ASP A 289 11.11 17.10 27.37
C ASP A 289 9.99 17.97 26.75
N ILE A 290 9.12 17.39 25.91
CA ILE A 290 8.01 18.10 25.25
C ILE A 290 6.91 18.45 26.27
N GLU A 291 6.59 17.54 27.19
CA GLU A 291 5.54 17.75 28.20
C GLU A 291 5.85 18.93 29.12
N VAL A 292 7.14 19.16 29.41
CA VAL A 292 7.62 20.28 30.23
C VAL A 292 7.37 21.62 29.53
N LEU A 293 7.39 21.66 28.19
CA LEU A 293 7.19 22.88 27.41
C LEU A 293 5.73 23.22 27.12
N ASP A 294 4.87 22.23 26.92
CA ASP A 294 3.44 22.49 26.72
C ASP A 294 2.80 23.05 28.01
N LYS A 295 3.33 22.71 29.19
CA LYS A 295 2.97 23.36 30.47
C LYS A 295 3.35 24.86 30.53
N ARG A 296 4.37 25.31 29.80
CA ARG A 296 4.83 26.72 29.79
C ARG A 296 4.06 27.62 28.81
N LYS A 297 3.13 27.08 28.00
CA LYS A 297 2.51 27.77 26.85
C LYS A 297 1.03 28.19 27.02
N GLN A 298 0.49 28.31 28.22
CA GLN A 298 -0.77 29.04 28.39
C GLN A 298 -0.52 30.56 28.30
N LYS A 299 -0.54 31.10 27.07
CA LYS A 299 -0.60 32.57 26.86
C LYS A 299 -2.06 33.02 26.82
N VAL A 300 -2.42 33.90 27.75
CA VAL A 300 -3.70 34.61 27.80
C VAL A 300 -3.91 35.37 26.47
N VAL A 301 -5.05 35.14 25.82
CA VAL A 301 -5.40 35.79 24.54
C VAL A 301 -5.75 37.26 24.80
N LYS A 302 -4.95 38.20 24.28
CA LYS A 302 -5.27 39.64 24.30
C LYS A 302 -6.31 39.96 23.22
N THR A 303 -7.53 40.31 23.62
CA THR A 303 -8.60 40.77 22.73
C THR A 303 -8.40 42.23 22.29
N LYS A 304 -9.12 42.67 21.24
CA LYS A 304 -9.03 43.98 20.52
C LYS A 304 -9.10 45.28 21.36
N PHE A 305 -9.15 45.19 22.68
CA PHE A 305 -9.16 46.32 23.62
C PHE A 305 -7.75 46.87 23.93
N HIS A 306 -6.70 46.41 23.26
CA HIS A 306 -5.30 46.70 23.62
C HIS A 306 -4.50 47.42 22.52
N ASN A 307 -5.17 48.07 21.55
CA ASN A 307 -4.51 48.73 20.41
C ASN A 307 -4.29 50.25 20.56
N PHE A 308 -4.42 50.81 21.76
CA PHE A 308 -4.06 52.22 22.01
C PHE A 308 -3.17 52.30 23.26
N LYS A 309 -2.15 53.16 23.22
CA LYS A 309 -1.38 53.55 24.41
C LYS A 309 -2.36 54.12 25.43
N GLN A 310 -2.56 53.39 26.52
CA GLN A 310 -3.38 53.85 27.63
C GLN A 310 -2.46 54.51 28.65
N LEU A 311 -2.96 55.51 29.38
CA LEU A 311 -2.24 56.16 30.47
C LEU A 311 -1.78 55.14 31.55
N SER A 312 -2.30 53.91 31.50
CA SER A 312 -1.91 52.79 32.35
C SER A 312 -0.53 52.19 32.04
N ASP A 313 0.04 52.46 30.87
CA ASP A 313 1.35 51.92 30.46
C ASP A 313 2.53 52.53 31.23
N GLU A 314 2.32 53.63 31.96
CA GLU A 314 3.34 54.29 32.81
C GLU A 314 3.35 53.79 34.27
N TYR A 315 2.42 52.91 34.66
CA TYR A 315 2.40 52.39 36.02
C TYR A 315 3.27 51.13 36.17
N PRO A 316 4.02 50.98 37.28
CA PRO A 316 4.78 49.78 37.58
C PRO A 316 3.89 48.52 37.61
N GLU A 317 4.45 47.40 37.18
CA GLU A 317 3.77 46.10 37.15
C GLU A 317 3.23 45.75 38.55
N GLY A 318 1.92 45.52 38.67
CA GLY A 318 1.22 45.29 39.95
C GLY A 318 0.50 46.51 40.56
N TYR A 319 0.75 47.74 40.10
CA TYR A 319 0.13 48.96 40.66
C TYR A 319 -1.40 48.99 40.52
N LEU A 320 -1.93 48.58 39.37
CA LEU A 320 -3.38 48.51 39.14
C LEU A 320 -4.06 47.46 40.04
N GLU A 321 -3.33 46.39 40.37
CA GLU A 321 -3.80 45.30 41.24
C GLU A 321 -3.87 45.75 42.70
N GLU A 322 -2.85 46.49 43.17
CA GLU A 322 -2.88 47.14 44.49
C GLU A 322 -4.00 48.18 44.60
N LEU A 323 -4.22 48.97 43.55
CA LEU A 323 -5.24 50.02 43.54
C LEU A 323 -6.66 49.42 43.53
N ALA A 324 -6.86 48.34 42.78
CA ALA A 324 -8.10 47.55 42.80
C ALA A 324 -8.33 46.91 44.18
N LYS A 325 -7.28 46.36 44.81
CA LYS A 325 -7.36 45.78 46.16
C LYS A 325 -7.74 46.84 47.20
N LYS A 326 -7.09 48.00 47.20
CA LYS A 326 -7.42 49.13 48.08
C LYS A 326 -8.85 49.63 47.90
N LYS A 327 -9.32 49.79 46.65
CA LYS A 327 -10.71 50.22 46.40
C LYS A 327 -11.72 49.16 46.83
N ARG A 328 -11.39 47.88 46.68
CA ARG A 328 -12.24 46.78 47.13
C ARG A 328 -12.32 46.73 48.66
N GLU A 329 -11.19 46.90 49.34
CA GLU A 329 -11.13 46.98 50.81
C GLU A 329 -11.90 48.19 51.34
N ALA A 330 -11.75 49.37 50.72
CA ALA A 330 -12.53 50.56 51.08
C ALA A 330 -14.05 50.36 50.84
N LEU A 331 -14.46 49.74 49.74
CA LEU A 331 -15.86 49.41 49.48
C LEU A 331 -16.41 48.42 50.52
N PHE A 332 -15.60 47.45 50.96
CA PHE A 332 -15.98 46.52 52.03
C PHE A 332 -16.01 47.17 53.42
N GLU A 333 -15.23 48.23 53.65
CA GLU A 333 -15.32 49.04 54.87
C GLU A 333 -16.55 49.96 54.86
N ASP A 334 -16.86 50.60 53.73
CA ASP A 334 -18.08 51.41 53.56
C ASP A 334 -19.34 50.56 53.75
N LEU A 335 -19.39 49.37 53.14
CA LEU A 335 -20.49 48.41 53.31
C LEU A 335 -20.60 47.87 54.75
N LYS A 336 -19.54 47.90 55.55
CA LYS A 336 -19.58 47.53 56.97
C LYS A 336 -20.00 48.69 57.87
N ASN A 337 -19.79 49.93 57.46
CA ASN A 337 -20.19 51.12 58.20
C ASN A 337 -21.65 51.52 57.93
N ASP A 338 -22.26 51.05 56.83
CA ASP A 338 -23.69 51.21 56.52
C ASP A 338 -24.60 50.23 57.27
N ASP A 339 -24.03 49.26 58.01
CA ASP A 339 -24.75 48.23 58.81
C ASP A 339 -24.67 48.48 60.35
N VAL A 340 -24.40 49.73 60.80
CA VAL A 340 -24.41 50.15 62.23
C VAL A 340 -25.49 51.17 62.54
#